data_AF-A0A8H6ZBZ9-F1
#
_entry.id   AF-A0A8H6ZBZ9-F1
#
_cell.length_a   1.000
_cell.length_b   1.000
_cell.length_c   1.000
_cell.angle_alpha   90.00
_cell.angle_beta   90.00
_cell.angle_gamma   90.00
#
_symmetry.space_group_name_H-M   'P 1'
#
loop_
_entity.id
_entity.type
_entity.pdbx_description
1 polymer ?
#
loop_
_entity_poly.entity_id
_entity_poly.type
_entity_poly.pdbx_seq_one_letter_code
_entity_poly.pdbx_strand_id
1 'polypeptide(L)'
;MSFSDIHAPITNNAPITDNVGDNSNNTNSNNTTNSFNTTIHGVAGRPPVSFGGAFYAYIHDISNERCWRMVIIFASRVVADEWWRAMSTSTIDFLKNNIQRITPQFYTHNTAQWNFYTFFSDKRVRNISDKFRGKMFIVLEHDHDGRGITIIPLQSIVDHASGDWFSIRSKANASQYWYYDETLGCITISEIQRTSFRITSVNMHEGAIMVKADQITLTVQGHGFVVPRTAARIPGSLTLGVTNSQAEAFRFKFEDLDRGCFNSVRDGLRFVVCYVPGGGGNLGWELSL
;
A
#
# COMPACT_ATOMS: atom_id res chain seq x y z
N MET A 1 19.51 -17.33 -31.24
CA MET A 1 20.80 -16.84 -30.70
C MET A 1 20.92 -17.39 -29.30
N SER A 2 21.86 -18.32 -29.10
CA SER A 2 22.08 -19.05 -27.85
C SER A 2 23.02 -18.24 -26.97
N PHE A 3 22.62 -17.95 -25.74
CA PHE A 3 23.51 -17.36 -24.73
C PHE A 3 24.22 -18.50 -24.01
N SER A 4 25.53 -18.59 -24.22
CA SER A 4 26.42 -19.51 -23.53
C SER A 4 26.84 -18.90 -22.20
N ASP A 5 26.78 -19.72 -21.16
CA ASP A 5 27.24 -19.44 -19.80
C ASP A 5 28.71 -19.03 -19.73
N ILE A 6 29.00 -17.96 -18.98
CA ILE A 6 30.36 -17.60 -18.55
C ILE A 6 30.40 -17.66 -17.03
N HIS A 7 30.95 -18.76 -16.50
CA HIS A 7 31.40 -18.85 -15.11
C HIS A 7 32.80 -18.25 -14.98
N ALA A 8 32.93 -17.22 -14.13
CA ALA A 8 34.24 -16.74 -13.66
C ALA A 8 34.60 -17.43 -12.33
N PRO A 9 35.88 -17.76 -12.08
CA PRO A 9 36.31 -18.45 -10.87
C PRO A 9 36.44 -17.48 -9.69
N ILE A 10 35.91 -17.91 -8.54
CA ILE A 10 36.11 -17.27 -7.23
C ILE A 10 37.52 -17.62 -6.74
N THR A 11 38.35 -16.61 -6.51
CA THR A 11 39.66 -16.78 -5.84
C THR A 11 39.50 -16.47 -4.36
N ASN A 12 39.84 -17.46 -3.53
CA ASN A 12 40.01 -17.33 -2.09
C ASN A 12 41.42 -16.79 -1.77
N ASN A 13 41.52 -15.96 -0.73
CA ASN A 13 42.64 -15.62 0.17
C ASN A 13 42.55 -14.11 0.51
N ALA A 14 42.70 -13.61 1.74
CA ALA A 14 43.47 -14.05 2.90
C ALA A 14 42.88 -13.43 4.21
N PRO A 15 43.35 -13.82 5.42
CA PRO A 15 42.82 -13.35 6.70
C PRO A 15 43.38 -11.96 7.07
N ILE A 16 42.50 -11.08 7.53
CA ILE A 16 42.87 -9.79 8.11
C ILE A 16 43.12 -10.01 9.60
N THR A 17 44.32 -9.63 10.06
CA THR A 17 44.76 -9.62 11.45
C THR A 17 44.16 -8.43 12.19
N ASP A 18 43.45 -8.68 13.29
CA ASP A 18 43.03 -7.65 14.25
C ASP A 18 44.25 -7.11 15.01
N ASN A 19 44.47 -5.81 14.93
CA ASN A 19 45.39 -5.09 15.79
C ASN A 19 44.59 -4.36 16.88
N VAL A 20 44.78 -4.85 18.10
CA VAL A 20 44.38 -4.24 19.36
C VAL A 20 45.17 -2.93 19.55
N GLY A 21 44.46 -1.84 19.83
CA GLY A 21 45.04 -0.55 20.17
C GLY A 21 44.06 0.26 21.03
N ASP A 22 44.39 0.35 22.32
CA ASP A 22 43.71 1.08 23.38
C ASP A 22 43.45 2.57 23.06
N ASN A 23 42.46 3.10 23.78
CA ASN A 23 42.58 4.25 24.71
C ASN A 23 41.69 5.49 24.47
N SER A 24 41.34 6.10 25.61
CA SER A 24 40.64 7.38 25.86
C SER A 24 39.10 7.34 25.87
N ASN A 25 38.47 7.33 27.04
CA ASN A 25 38.19 8.45 27.97
C ASN A 25 37.17 9.48 27.46
N ASN A 26 36.00 9.41 28.10
CA ASN A 26 35.34 10.54 28.78
C ASN A 26 34.73 11.65 27.91
N THR A 27 33.40 11.70 27.83
CA THR A 27 32.62 12.81 28.45
C THR A 27 31.11 12.55 28.37
N ASN A 28 30.47 12.62 29.54
CA ASN A 28 29.02 12.71 29.72
C ASN A 28 28.47 13.98 29.05
N SER A 29 27.59 13.83 28.06
CA SER A 29 26.66 14.89 27.65
C SER A 29 25.23 14.42 27.91
N ASN A 30 24.64 14.99 28.97
CA ASN A 30 23.22 14.90 29.28
C ASN A 30 22.42 15.47 28.12
N ASN A 31 21.70 14.61 27.38
CA ASN A 31 20.75 15.05 26.38
C ASN A 31 19.33 15.01 26.96
N THR A 32 18.86 16.20 27.31
CA THR A 32 17.49 16.54 27.70
C THR A 32 16.49 16.04 26.65
N THR A 33 15.77 14.98 26.99
CA THR A 33 14.60 14.51 26.25
C THR A 33 13.46 15.53 26.40
N ASN A 34 13.28 16.38 25.39
CA ASN A 34 12.05 17.16 25.21
C ASN A 34 10.91 16.20 24.84
N SER A 35 10.25 15.63 25.85
CA SER A 35 8.96 14.96 25.68
C SER A 35 7.88 16.02 25.48
N PHE A 36 7.45 16.21 24.24
CA PHE A 36 6.21 16.94 23.94
C PHE A 36 5.01 16.11 24.43
N ASN A 37 4.61 16.35 25.68
CA ASN A 37 3.34 15.88 26.22
C ASN A 37 2.24 16.82 25.72
N THR A 38 1.59 16.45 24.62
CA THR A 38 0.37 17.12 24.17
C THR A 38 -0.83 16.54 24.90
N THR A 39 -1.18 17.12 26.05
CA THR A 39 -2.45 16.83 26.74
C THR A 39 -3.59 17.50 25.99
N ILE A 40 -4.30 16.74 25.14
CA ILE A 40 -5.52 17.21 24.48
C ILE A 40 -6.72 16.87 25.38
N HIS A 41 -7.37 17.90 25.91
CA HIS A 41 -8.61 17.79 26.68
C HIS A 41 -9.78 17.28 25.82
N GLY A 42 -10.58 16.40 26.41
CA GLY A 42 -11.60 15.58 25.77
C GLY A 42 -12.73 16.36 25.08
N VAL A 43 -12.76 16.23 23.76
CA VAL A 43 -13.96 16.31 22.94
C VAL A 43 -14.26 14.88 22.49
N ALA A 44 -15.52 14.44 22.61
CA ALA A 44 -15.98 13.08 22.31
C ALA A 44 -15.29 12.51 21.05
N GLY A 45 -14.55 11.43 21.27
CA GLY A 45 -13.42 10.99 20.43
C GLY A 45 -13.80 10.73 18.99
N ARG A 46 -13.36 11.62 18.10
CA ARG A 46 -13.08 11.23 16.72
C ARG A 46 -12.04 10.10 16.81
N PRO A 47 -12.30 8.90 16.26
CA PRO A 47 -11.34 7.81 16.33
C PRO A 47 -9.99 8.31 15.82
N PRO A 48 -8.87 7.92 16.46
CA PRO A 48 -7.55 8.28 15.98
C PRO A 48 -7.48 7.85 14.52
N VAL A 49 -7.51 8.83 13.63
CA VAL A 49 -7.24 8.60 12.23
C VAL A 49 -5.81 8.09 12.25
N SER A 50 -5.64 6.80 11.97
CA SER A 50 -4.35 6.20 11.67
C SER A 50 -3.82 6.92 10.43
N PHE A 51 -3.25 8.09 10.63
CA PHE A 51 -2.50 8.79 9.61
C PHE A 51 -1.28 7.92 9.37
N GLY A 52 -1.34 7.07 8.34
CA GLY A 52 -0.14 6.47 7.80
C GLY A 52 0.83 7.62 7.59
N GLY A 53 2.00 7.55 8.22
CA GLY A 53 2.99 8.60 8.17
C GLY A 53 3.41 8.93 6.74
N ALA A 54 4.28 9.93 6.60
CA ALA A 54 4.82 10.29 5.29
C ALA A 54 5.36 9.05 4.56
N PHE A 55 5.01 8.95 3.28
CA PHE A 55 5.47 7.88 2.40
C PHE A 55 6.49 8.43 1.43
N TYR A 56 7.60 7.73 1.25
CA TYR A 56 8.73 8.19 0.46
C TYR A 56 8.98 7.20 -0.67
N ALA A 57 9.23 7.72 -1.86
CA ALA A 57 9.65 6.93 -3.00
C ALA A 57 10.75 7.64 -3.78
N TYR A 58 11.71 6.88 -4.29
CA TYR A 58 12.66 7.39 -5.27
C TYR A 58 12.04 7.43 -6.65
N ILE A 59 12.46 8.42 -7.44
CA ILE A 59 12.26 8.40 -8.88
C ILE A 59 13.56 8.79 -9.59
N HIS A 60 13.91 8.01 -10.60
CA HIS A 60 15.20 8.10 -11.28
C HIS A 60 15.05 8.16 -12.82
N ASP A 61 15.90 8.91 -13.50
CA ASP A 61 15.90 8.97 -14.97
C ASP A 61 16.46 7.68 -15.58
N ILE A 62 15.78 7.12 -16.58
CA ILE A 62 16.21 5.87 -17.23
C ILE A 62 17.45 6.05 -18.11
N SER A 63 17.74 7.28 -18.55
CA SER A 63 18.80 7.54 -19.52
C SER A 63 20.15 7.79 -18.88
N ASN A 64 20.18 8.13 -17.58
CA ASN A 64 21.39 8.57 -16.92
C ASN A 64 21.33 8.35 -15.40
N GLU A 65 22.27 7.57 -14.87
CA GLU A 65 22.42 7.36 -13.42
C GLU A 65 22.86 8.62 -12.65
N ARG A 66 23.44 9.60 -13.35
CA ARG A 66 24.15 10.73 -12.73
C ARG A 66 23.27 11.89 -12.34
N CYS A 67 22.17 12.12 -13.04
CA CYS A 67 21.35 13.33 -12.90
C CYS A 67 19.88 12.98 -12.67
N TRP A 68 19.08 13.98 -12.30
CA TRP A 68 17.62 13.87 -12.20
C TRP A 68 17.13 12.79 -11.22
N ARG A 69 17.88 12.62 -10.14
CA ARG A 69 17.49 11.80 -9.00
C ARG A 69 16.58 12.64 -8.13
N MET A 70 15.42 12.10 -7.79
CA MET A 70 14.44 12.80 -6.97
C MET A 70 13.86 11.88 -5.92
N VAL A 71 13.48 12.47 -4.79
CA VAL A 71 12.61 11.83 -3.81
C VAL A 71 11.24 12.46 -3.92
N ILE A 72 10.22 11.61 -4.00
CA ILE A 72 8.82 11.99 -3.90
C ILE A 72 8.37 11.75 -2.47
N ILE A 73 7.87 12.80 -1.82
CA ILE A 73 7.33 12.73 -0.47
C ILE A 73 5.81 12.87 -0.57
N PHE A 74 5.09 11.88 -0.08
CA PHE A 74 3.64 11.85 -0.01
C PHE A 74 3.18 11.94 1.45
N ALA A 75 2.02 12.54 1.68
CA ALA A 75 1.41 12.65 3.00
C ALA A 75 1.04 11.29 3.60
N SER A 76 0.83 10.27 2.74
CA SER A 76 0.66 8.87 3.14
C SER A 76 0.84 7.95 1.94
N ARG A 77 0.99 6.65 2.19
CA ARG A 77 0.99 5.61 1.14
C ARG A 77 -0.25 5.69 0.24
N VAL A 78 -1.42 5.95 0.82
CA VAL A 78 -2.69 6.06 0.07
C VAL A 78 -2.59 7.13 -1.02
N VAL A 79 -1.97 8.28 -0.70
CA VAL A 79 -1.78 9.37 -1.67
C VAL A 79 -0.79 8.95 -2.77
N ALA A 80 0.24 8.15 -2.45
CA ALA A 80 1.18 7.63 -3.44
C ALA A 80 0.50 6.67 -4.42
N ASP A 81 -0.35 5.77 -3.93
CA ASP A 81 -1.13 4.86 -4.77
C ASP A 81 -2.16 5.61 -5.63
N GLU A 82 -2.83 6.63 -5.08
CA GLU A 82 -3.73 7.53 -5.84
C GLU A 82 -2.99 8.31 -6.93
N TRP A 83 -1.78 8.82 -6.62
CA TRP A 83 -0.93 9.49 -7.59
C TRP A 83 -0.53 8.54 -8.70
N TRP A 84 0.02 7.37 -8.36
CA TRP A 84 0.42 6.38 -9.36
C TRP A 84 -0.75 6.00 -10.27
N ARG A 85 -1.92 5.73 -9.69
CA ARG A 85 -3.13 5.41 -10.44
C ARG A 85 -3.49 6.55 -11.40
N ALA A 86 -3.47 7.80 -10.95
CA ALA A 86 -3.76 8.96 -11.79
C ALA A 86 -2.77 9.10 -12.97
N MET A 87 -1.50 8.75 -12.76
CA MET A 87 -0.48 8.77 -13.79
C MET A 87 -0.65 7.62 -14.79
N SER A 88 -0.80 6.39 -14.30
CA SER A 88 -0.85 5.17 -15.12
C SER A 88 -2.13 5.04 -15.95
N THR A 89 -3.23 5.67 -15.51
CA THR A 89 -4.51 5.70 -16.25
C THR A 89 -4.78 7.04 -16.92
N SER A 90 -3.80 7.93 -16.98
CA SER A 90 -3.96 9.22 -17.64
C SER A 90 -4.21 9.04 -19.12
N THR A 91 -5.05 9.91 -19.70
CA THR A 91 -5.21 10.04 -21.16
C THR A 91 -4.08 10.87 -21.79
N ILE A 92 -3.15 11.39 -20.97
CA ILE A 92 -1.98 12.14 -21.44
C ILE A 92 -0.87 11.12 -21.76
N ASP A 93 -0.66 10.86 -23.05
CA ASP A 93 0.21 9.77 -23.53
C ASP A 93 1.62 9.78 -22.93
N PHE A 94 2.24 10.97 -22.82
CA PHE A 94 3.57 11.05 -22.25
C PHE A 94 3.58 10.68 -20.76
N LEU A 95 2.53 10.88 -19.97
CA LEU A 95 2.55 10.44 -18.57
C LEU A 95 2.56 8.91 -18.43
N LYS A 96 1.79 8.23 -19.27
CA LYS A 96 1.65 6.77 -19.26
C LYS A 96 2.95 6.07 -19.65
N ASN A 97 3.67 6.64 -20.62
CA ASN A 97 4.88 6.03 -21.17
C ASN A 97 6.17 6.57 -20.53
N ASN A 98 6.12 7.74 -19.89
CA ASN A 98 7.30 8.36 -19.31
C ASN A 98 7.64 7.80 -17.94
N ILE A 99 6.65 7.44 -17.11
CA ILE A 99 6.88 7.03 -15.72
C ILE A 99 6.50 5.58 -15.51
N GLN A 100 7.40 4.81 -14.92
CA GLN A 100 7.17 3.41 -14.58
C GLN A 100 7.35 3.21 -13.07
N ARG A 101 6.41 2.48 -12.45
CA ARG A 101 6.54 1.97 -11.07
C ARG A 101 7.25 0.63 -11.14
N ILE A 102 8.40 0.52 -10.47
CA ILE A 102 9.16 -0.73 -10.35
C ILE A 102 8.80 -1.42 -9.03
N THR A 103 8.72 -0.65 -7.95
CA THR A 103 8.22 -1.08 -6.63
C THR A 103 7.39 0.06 -6.01
N PRO A 104 6.69 -0.14 -4.89
CA PRO A 104 6.01 0.95 -4.20
C PRO A 104 6.92 2.16 -3.88
N GLN A 105 8.21 1.92 -3.61
CA GLN A 105 9.16 2.97 -3.23
C GLN A 105 10.17 3.32 -4.35
N PHE A 106 10.03 2.76 -5.55
CA PHE A 106 10.98 3.00 -6.64
C PHE A 106 10.28 3.15 -7.99
N TYR A 107 10.46 4.31 -8.60
CA TYR A 107 9.92 4.67 -9.89
C TYR A 107 11.06 5.06 -10.84
N THR A 108 10.79 5.01 -12.13
CA THR A 108 11.67 5.57 -13.16
C THR A 108 10.93 6.59 -14.01
N HIS A 109 11.66 7.51 -14.64
CA HIS A 109 11.12 8.42 -15.65
C HIS A 109 12.07 8.61 -16.84
N ASN A 110 11.62 9.19 -17.96
CA ASN A 110 12.47 9.55 -19.11
C ASN A 110 12.53 11.07 -19.33
N THR A 111 13.61 11.70 -18.89
CA THR A 111 13.75 13.17 -18.99
C THR A 111 13.72 13.71 -20.41
N ALA A 112 14.08 12.90 -21.41
CA ALA A 112 14.02 13.30 -22.82
C ALA A 112 12.57 13.46 -23.31
N GLN A 113 11.60 12.75 -22.71
CA GLN A 113 10.18 12.91 -23.02
C GLN A 113 9.55 13.99 -22.15
N TRP A 114 9.78 13.91 -20.83
CA TRP A 114 9.24 14.87 -19.89
C TRP A 114 10.00 14.88 -18.56
N ASN A 115 10.43 16.07 -18.15
CA ASN A 115 11.10 16.27 -16.88
C ASN A 115 10.08 16.27 -15.73
N PHE A 116 10.06 15.18 -14.95
CA PHE A 116 9.13 15.00 -13.83
C PHE A 116 9.24 16.10 -12.76
N TYR A 117 10.40 16.74 -12.61
CA TYR A 117 10.58 17.86 -11.69
C TYR A 117 9.58 19.01 -11.96
N THR A 118 9.10 19.12 -13.20
CA THR A 118 8.12 20.14 -13.62
C THR A 118 6.66 19.77 -13.31
N PHE A 119 6.37 18.66 -12.61
CA PHE A 119 5.01 18.16 -12.36
C PHE A 119 4.03 19.22 -11.83
N PHE A 120 4.47 20.08 -10.91
CA PHE A 120 3.61 21.12 -10.33
C PHE A 120 3.61 22.45 -11.11
N SER A 121 4.47 22.61 -12.13
CA SER A 121 4.57 23.84 -12.92
C SER A 121 4.12 23.68 -14.37
N ASP A 122 4.13 22.47 -14.91
CA ASP A 122 3.72 22.19 -16.28
C ASP A 122 2.20 22.25 -16.43
N LYS A 123 1.72 23.16 -17.30
CA LYS A 123 0.30 23.37 -17.55
C LYS A 123 -0.40 22.14 -18.13
N ARG A 124 0.32 21.28 -18.86
CA ARG A 124 -0.24 20.09 -19.54
C ARG A 124 -0.78 19.05 -18.56
N VAL A 125 -0.19 18.98 -17.37
CA VAL A 125 -0.55 17.99 -16.33
C VAL A 125 -1.28 18.61 -15.14
N ARG A 126 -1.66 19.88 -15.25
CA ARG A 126 -2.24 20.66 -14.13
C ARG A 126 -3.52 20.04 -13.55
N ASN A 127 -4.36 19.45 -14.39
CA ASN A 127 -5.58 18.74 -13.98
C ASN A 127 -5.30 17.54 -13.05
N ILE A 128 -4.11 16.95 -13.13
CA ILE A 128 -3.64 15.89 -12.24
C ILE A 128 -2.90 16.51 -11.06
N SER A 129 -1.90 17.36 -11.31
CA SER A 129 -1.01 17.86 -10.25
C SER A 129 -1.73 18.74 -9.21
N ASP A 130 -2.76 19.48 -9.59
CA ASP A 130 -3.55 20.29 -8.63
C ASP A 130 -4.25 19.41 -7.56
N LYS A 131 -4.54 18.14 -7.84
CA LYS A 131 -5.13 17.20 -6.85
C LYS A 131 -4.16 16.78 -5.74
N PHE A 132 -2.86 16.91 -5.99
CA PHE A 132 -1.79 16.44 -5.12
C PHE A 132 -1.05 17.57 -4.39
N ARG A 133 -1.37 18.84 -4.68
CA ARG A 133 -0.82 19.98 -3.93
C ARG A 133 -1.15 19.88 -2.45
N GLY A 134 -0.15 20.13 -1.61
CA GLY A 134 -0.26 20.02 -0.14
C GLY A 134 -0.30 18.59 0.39
N LYS A 135 -0.29 17.57 -0.49
CA LYS A 135 -0.23 16.14 -0.10
C LYS A 135 0.98 15.42 -0.70
N MET A 136 1.67 16.04 -1.64
CA MET A 136 2.83 15.51 -2.33
C MET A 136 3.78 16.67 -2.64
N PHE A 137 5.08 16.46 -2.49
CA PHE A 137 6.11 17.35 -3.02
C PHE A 137 7.32 16.54 -3.51
N ILE A 138 8.16 17.18 -4.31
CA ILE A 138 9.29 16.56 -4.99
C ILE A 138 10.54 17.30 -4.55
N VAL A 139 11.57 16.54 -4.14
CA VAL A 139 12.89 17.07 -3.82
C VAL A 139 13.87 16.57 -4.88
N LEU A 140 14.60 17.50 -5.48
CA LEU A 140 15.72 17.18 -6.35
C LEU A 140 16.92 16.81 -5.48
N GLU A 141 17.41 15.59 -5.64
CA GLU A 141 18.63 15.13 -4.99
C GLU A 141 19.85 15.68 -5.72
N HIS A 142 21.00 15.64 -5.06
CA HIS A 142 22.25 15.97 -5.71
C HIS A 142 22.51 15.03 -6.91
N ASP A 143 23.30 15.49 -7.88
CA ASP A 143 23.86 14.62 -8.92
C ASP A 143 24.87 13.65 -8.31
N HIS A 144 25.26 12.62 -9.06
CA HIS A 144 26.14 11.53 -8.61
C HIS A 144 27.43 12.01 -7.92
N ASP A 145 28.00 13.12 -8.40
CA ASP A 145 29.24 13.67 -7.84
C ASP A 145 29.03 14.54 -6.59
N GLY A 146 27.76 14.76 -6.22
CA GLY A 146 27.37 15.38 -4.96
C GLY A 146 27.49 14.40 -3.79
N ARG A 147 27.89 14.92 -2.62
CA ARG A 147 28.28 14.13 -1.43
C ARG A 147 27.12 13.51 -0.65
N GLY A 148 26.03 13.09 -1.29
CA GLY A 148 24.94 12.41 -0.59
C GLY A 148 23.78 12.01 -1.48
N ILE A 149 23.15 10.90 -1.11
CA ILE A 149 21.81 10.48 -1.54
C ILE A 149 20.98 10.41 -0.27
N THR A 150 19.80 11.04 -0.26
CA THR A 150 18.85 10.84 0.84
C THR A 150 18.52 9.36 0.95
N ILE A 151 18.83 8.71 2.09
CA ILE A 151 18.42 7.33 2.37
C ILE A 151 16.99 7.35 2.90
N ILE A 152 16.04 6.78 2.15
CA ILE A 152 14.67 6.60 2.63
C ILE A 152 14.57 5.25 3.36
N PRO A 153 13.85 5.18 4.50
CA PRO A 153 13.63 3.91 5.18
C PRO A 153 12.93 2.89 4.27
N LEU A 154 13.38 1.63 4.32
CA LEU A 154 12.67 0.53 3.67
C LEU A 154 11.32 0.36 4.34
N GLN A 155 10.27 0.26 3.53
CA GLN A 155 8.92 0.05 4.00
C GLN A 155 8.43 -1.29 3.48
N SER A 156 8.05 -2.19 4.40
CA SER A 156 7.47 -3.49 4.06
C SER A 156 6.04 -3.26 3.55
N ILE A 157 5.93 -2.97 2.26
CA ILE A 157 4.69 -2.61 1.59
C ILE A 157 4.51 -3.48 0.37
N VAL A 158 3.27 -3.94 0.20
CA VAL A 158 2.85 -4.79 -0.89
C VAL A 158 1.91 -4.00 -1.77
N ASP A 159 2.09 -4.09 -3.09
CA ASP A 159 1.18 -3.50 -4.05
C ASP A 159 -0.20 -4.15 -3.93
N HIS A 160 -1.23 -3.34 -3.68
CA HIS A 160 -2.61 -3.82 -3.66
C HIS A 160 -3.14 -3.84 -5.10
N ALA A 161 -2.59 -4.69 -5.94
CA ALA A 161 -2.99 -4.78 -7.34
C ALA A 161 -4.27 -5.60 -7.52
N SER A 162 -5.10 -5.18 -8.47
CA SER A 162 -6.30 -5.92 -8.88
C SER A 162 -5.90 -7.26 -9.50
N GLY A 163 -6.53 -8.35 -9.07
CA GLY A 163 -6.27 -9.71 -9.55
C GLY A 163 -5.33 -10.52 -8.67
N ASP A 164 -4.63 -9.89 -7.73
CA ASP A 164 -3.72 -10.57 -6.80
C ASP A 164 -4.47 -11.23 -5.61
N TRP A 165 -3.77 -12.14 -4.94
CA TRP A 165 -4.26 -12.90 -3.79
C TRP A 165 -3.73 -12.32 -2.48
N PHE A 166 -4.62 -12.12 -1.52
CA PHE A 166 -4.29 -11.57 -0.21
C PHE A 166 -5.04 -12.29 0.91
N SER A 167 -4.41 -12.38 2.07
CA SER A 167 -5.12 -12.58 3.34
C SER A 167 -5.67 -11.24 3.83
N ILE A 168 -6.87 -11.23 4.39
CA ILE A 168 -7.48 -10.02 4.98
C ILE A 168 -7.32 -10.08 6.50
N ARG A 169 -6.62 -9.09 7.07
CA ARG A 169 -6.20 -9.04 8.48
C ARG A 169 -6.85 -7.87 9.21
N SER A 170 -7.18 -8.05 10.48
CA SER A 170 -7.70 -6.97 11.33
C SER A 170 -6.60 -5.96 11.65
N LYS A 171 -6.89 -4.67 11.49
CA LYS A 171 -6.00 -3.56 11.86
C LYS A 171 -5.92 -3.36 13.37
N ALA A 172 -6.96 -3.77 14.11
CA ALA A 172 -7.01 -3.64 15.57
C ALA A 172 -6.29 -4.81 16.27
N ASN A 173 -6.28 -5.99 15.64
CA ASN A 173 -5.58 -7.16 16.14
C ASN A 173 -4.96 -7.96 14.99
N ALA A 174 -3.64 -7.85 14.82
CA ALA A 174 -2.92 -8.50 13.73
C ALA A 174 -2.89 -10.04 13.81
N SER A 175 -3.35 -10.66 14.90
CA SER A 175 -3.55 -12.12 14.93
C SER A 175 -4.82 -12.56 14.21
N GLN A 176 -5.77 -11.65 13.97
CA GLN A 176 -7.10 -11.99 13.45
C GLN A 176 -7.19 -11.82 11.94
N TYR A 177 -7.66 -12.86 11.27
CA TYR A 177 -7.81 -12.93 9.82
C TYR A 177 -9.21 -13.35 9.41
N TRP A 178 -9.60 -12.97 8.20
CA TRP A 178 -10.75 -13.57 7.53
C TRP A 178 -10.41 -15.01 7.15
N TYR A 179 -11.31 -15.92 7.52
CA TYR A 179 -11.22 -17.34 7.25
C TYR A 179 -12.54 -17.82 6.67
N TYR A 180 -12.50 -18.50 5.53
CA TYR A 180 -13.65 -19.20 4.98
C TYR A 180 -13.77 -20.57 5.63
N ASP A 181 -14.81 -20.74 6.45
CA ASP A 181 -15.15 -22.00 7.08
C ASP A 181 -16.06 -22.80 6.13
N GLU A 182 -15.51 -23.85 5.52
CA GLU A 182 -16.23 -24.74 4.60
C GLU A 182 -17.42 -25.45 5.27
N THR A 183 -17.31 -25.75 6.58
CA THR A 183 -18.37 -26.44 7.33
C THR A 183 -19.58 -25.53 7.51
N LEU A 184 -19.34 -24.23 7.73
CA LEU A 184 -20.39 -23.22 7.88
C LEU A 184 -20.82 -22.59 6.55
N GLY A 185 -20.00 -22.73 5.50
CA GLY A 185 -20.18 -22.05 4.22
C GLY A 185 -20.20 -20.53 4.38
N CYS A 186 -19.38 -19.99 5.29
CA CYS A 186 -19.32 -18.56 5.57
C CYS A 186 -17.91 -18.08 5.93
N ILE A 187 -17.70 -16.77 5.87
CA ILE A 187 -16.46 -16.15 6.32
C ILE A 187 -16.61 -15.82 7.81
N THR A 188 -15.63 -16.26 8.59
CA THR A 188 -15.49 -16.01 10.03
C THR A 188 -14.17 -15.28 10.30
N ILE A 189 -13.96 -14.89 11.55
CA ILE A 189 -12.64 -14.44 12.01
C ILE A 189 -11.94 -15.61 12.69
N SER A 190 -10.67 -15.82 12.36
CA SER A 190 -9.82 -16.81 13.00
C SER A 190 -8.48 -16.19 13.41
N GLU A 191 -7.92 -16.69 14.50
CA GLU A 191 -6.56 -16.33 14.97
C GLU A 191 -5.48 -17.33 14.53
N ILE A 192 -5.91 -18.49 14.05
CA ILE A 192 -5.04 -19.64 13.72
C ILE A 192 -5.08 -20.00 12.23
N GLN A 193 -6.12 -19.57 11.52
CA GLN A 193 -6.34 -19.87 10.12
C GLN A 193 -6.58 -18.58 9.35
N ARG A 194 -6.20 -18.60 8.07
CA ARG A 194 -6.42 -17.50 7.14
C ARG A 194 -6.77 -18.06 5.77
N THR A 195 -7.59 -17.33 5.04
CA THR A 195 -7.96 -17.66 3.67
C THR A 195 -7.39 -16.63 2.71
N SER A 196 -6.88 -17.11 1.57
CA SER A 196 -6.47 -16.25 0.46
C SER A 196 -7.68 -15.83 -0.37
N PHE A 197 -7.82 -14.53 -0.56
CA PHE A 197 -8.87 -13.91 -1.37
C PHE A 197 -8.24 -13.24 -2.59
N ARG A 198 -8.74 -13.57 -3.79
CA ARG A 198 -8.43 -12.80 -4.99
C ARG A 198 -9.25 -11.53 -4.96
N ILE A 199 -8.61 -10.38 -5.09
CA ILE A 199 -9.29 -9.08 -5.03
C ILE A 199 -9.27 -8.45 -6.40
N THR A 200 -10.45 -8.26 -6.99
CA THR A 200 -10.56 -7.73 -8.35
C THR A 200 -11.34 -6.44 -8.33
N SER A 201 -10.79 -5.40 -8.95
CA SER A 201 -11.51 -4.16 -9.21
C SER A 201 -12.48 -4.35 -10.38
N VAL A 202 -13.72 -3.87 -10.20
CA VAL A 202 -14.81 -4.10 -11.17
C VAL A 202 -14.58 -3.41 -12.51
N ASN A 203 -13.89 -2.26 -12.51
CA ASN A 203 -13.74 -1.41 -13.70
C ASN A 203 -12.27 -1.22 -14.11
N MET A 204 -11.37 -2.08 -13.65
CA MET A 204 -9.93 -1.94 -13.92
C MET A 204 -9.36 -3.25 -14.46
N HIS A 205 -8.27 -3.14 -15.21
CA HIS A 205 -7.52 -4.30 -15.65
C HIS A 205 -6.77 -4.95 -14.48
N GLU A 206 -6.45 -6.23 -14.64
CA GLU A 206 -5.57 -6.98 -13.74
C GLU A 206 -4.17 -6.33 -13.69
N GLY A 207 -3.56 -6.29 -12.50
CA GLY A 207 -2.31 -5.59 -12.22
C GLY A 207 -2.46 -4.11 -11.87
N ALA A 208 -3.64 -3.50 -12.04
CA ALA A 208 -3.85 -2.10 -11.68
C ALA A 208 -3.84 -1.90 -10.16
N ILE A 209 -2.99 -1.00 -9.65
CA ILE A 209 -2.90 -0.66 -8.20
C ILE A 209 -4.20 -0.06 -7.70
N MET A 210 -4.91 -0.73 -6.80
CA MET A 210 -6.21 -0.32 -6.29
C MET A 210 -6.13 0.90 -5.37
N VAL A 211 -7.11 1.79 -5.48
CA VAL A 211 -7.23 3.00 -4.66
C VAL A 211 -8.55 3.00 -3.89
N LYS A 212 -8.66 3.84 -2.86
CA LYS A 212 -9.82 3.87 -1.94
C LYS A 212 -11.19 3.93 -2.62
N ALA A 213 -11.28 4.66 -3.74
CA ALA A 213 -12.51 4.87 -4.48
C ALA A 213 -12.93 3.69 -5.36
N ASP A 214 -12.05 2.72 -5.62
CA ASP A 214 -12.33 1.59 -6.50
C ASP A 214 -13.42 0.70 -5.90
N GLN A 215 -14.33 0.22 -6.74
CA GLN A 215 -15.23 -0.87 -6.37
C GLN A 215 -14.54 -2.20 -6.62
N ILE A 216 -14.60 -3.09 -5.63
CA ILE A 216 -13.93 -4.39 -5.68
C ILE A 216 -14.91 -5.54 -5.43
N THR A 217 -14.51 -6.72 -5.87
CA THR A 217 -15.11 -8.02 -5.53
C THR A 217 -14.04 -8.93 -4.95
N LEU A 218 -14.44 -9.88 -4.10
CA LEU A 218 -13.56 -10.89 -3.54
C LEU A 218 -13.93 -12.28 -4.06
N THR A 219 -12.92 -13.11 -4.32
CA THR A 219 -13.08 -14.54 -4.65
C THR A 219 -12.26 -15.38 -3.69
N VAL A 220 -12.88 -16.39 -3.08
CA VAL A 220 -12.21 -17.38 -2.23
C VAL A 220 -11.55 -18.44 -3.11
N GLN A 221 -10.29 -18.77 -2.82
CA GLN A 221 -9.53 -19.76 -3.57
C GLN A 221 -10.26 -21.10 -3.63
N GLY A 222 -10.53 -21.59 -4.84
CA GLY A 222 -11.20 -22.88 -5.08
C GLY A 222 -12.71 -22.91 -4.81
N HIS A 223 -13.34 -21.80 -4.41
CA HIS A 223 -14.73 -21.83 -3.93
C HIS A 223 -15.68 -20.90 -4.69
N GLY A 224 -15.32 -19.64 -4.95
CA GLY A 224 -16.22 -18.71 -5.64
C GLY A 224 -16.20 -17.27 -5.09
N PHE A 225 -17.18 -16.46 -5.47
CA PHE A 225 -17.32 -15.06 -5.10
C PHE A 225 -17.92 -14.88 -3.71
N VAL A 226 -17.37 -13.94 -2.94
CA VAL A 226 -17.94 -13.53 -1.65
C VAL A 226 -19.28 -12.82 -1.87
N VAL A 227 -20.29 -13.16 -1.06
CA VAL A 227 -21.63 -12.55 -1.11
C VAL A 227 -22.13 -12.18 0.28
N PRO A 228 -22.95 -11.13 0.45
CA PRO A 228 -23.64 -10.89 1.71
C PRO A 228 -24.62 -12.05 1.99
N ARG A 229 -24.69 -12.51 3.24
CA ARG A 229 -25.73 -13.43 3.71
C ARG A 229 -26.62 -12.72 4.72
N THR A 230 -27.88 -13.16 4.80
CA THR A 230 -28.76 -12.80 5.92
C THR A 230 -28.12 -13.28 7.21
N ALA A 231 -28.04 -12.39 8.21
CA ALA A 231 -27.35 -12.67 9.46
C ALA A 231 -27.97 -13.89 10.19
N ALA A 232 -27.34 -15.06 10.06
CA ALA A 232 -27.38 -16.01 11.17
C ALA A 232 -26.61 -15.32 12.30
N ARG A 233 -27.25 -15.08 13.45
CA ARG A 233 -26.63 -14.44 14.62
C ARG A 233 -25.61 -15.39 15.26
N ILE A 234 -24.54 -15.69 14.54
CA ILE A 234 -23.40 -16.47 15.02
C ILE A 234 -22.38 -15.45 15.53
N PRO A 235 -22.12 -15.39 16.85
CA PRO A 235 -21.08 -14.53 17.40
C PRO A 235 -19.74 -14.79 16.69
N GLY A 236 -19.04 -13.72 16.29
CA GLY A 236 -17.75 -13.81 15.61
C GLY A 236 -17.80 -14.13 14.11
N SER A 237 -18.99 -14.31 13.51
CA SER A 237 -19.14 -14.50 12.06
C SER A 237 -19.29 -13.16 11.34
N LEU A 238 -18.66 -13.04 10.17
CA LEU A 238 -19.03 -12.02 9.19
C LEU A 238 -20.26 -12.54 8.45
N THR A 239 -21.23 -11.68 8.17
CA THR A 239 -22.45 -12.05 7.42
C THR A 239 -22.13 -12.16 5.92
N LEU A 240 -21.14 -12.99 5.58
CA LEU A 240 -20.59 -13.20 4.26
C LEU A 240 -20.52 -14.70 3.95
N GLY A 241 -20.98 -15.07 2.76
CA GLY A 241 -20.91 -16.42 2.20
C GLY A 241 -20.10 -16.45 0.91
N VAL A 242 -20.17 -17.59 0.22
CA VAL A 242 -19.56 -17.78 -1.10
C VAL A 242 -20.59 -18.33 -2.09
N THR A 243 -20.54 -17.86 -3.33
CA THR A 243 -21.37 -18.33 -4.47
C THR A 243 -20.51 -18.53 -5.71
N ASN A 244 -20.91 -19.41 -6.61
CA ASN A 244 -20.23 -19.59 -7.90
C ASN A 244 -20.65 -18.54 -8.95
N SER A 245 -21.64 -17.70 -8.65
CA SER A 245 -22.18 -16.72 -9.60
C SER A 245 -21.53 -15.34 -9.46
N GLN A 246 -20.82 -14.91 -10.50
CA GLN A 246 -20.24 -13.56 -10.55
C GLN A 246 -21.30 -12.44 -10.52
N ALA A 247 -22.50 -12.70 -11.05
CA ALA A 247 -23.60 -11.73 -11.05
C ALA A 247 -24.05 -11.36 -9.63
N GLU A 248 -23.80 -12.26 -8.67
CA GLU A 248 -24.17 -12.07 -7.27
C GLU A 248 -23.03 -11.53 -6.41
N ALA A 249 -21.82 -11.43 -6.98
CA ALA A 249 -20.61 -11.06 -6.25
C ALA A 249 -20.80 -9.77 -5.47
N PHE A 250 -20.39 -9.78 -4.21
CA PHE A 250 -20.45 -8.62 -3.34
C PHE A 250 -19.53 -7.53 -3.87
N ARG A 251 -20.12 -6.39 -4.25
CA ARG A 251 -19.40 -5.18 -4.64
C ARG A 251 -19.43 -4.17 -3.50
N PHE A 252 -18.26 -3.69 -3.11
CA PHE A 252 -18.06 -2.65 -2.11
C PHE A 252 -16.83 -1.83 -2.46
N LYS A 253 -16.65 -0.66 -1.84
CA LYS A 253 -15.48 0.18 -2.12
C LYS A 253 -14.25 -0.38 -1.42
N PHE A 254 -13.08 -0.21 -2.01
CA PHE A 254 -11.84 -0.66 -1.38
C PHE A 254 -11.59 -0.01 -0.01
N GLU A 255 -12.00 1.26 0.16
CA GLU A 255 -11.96 1.93 1.46
C GLU A 255 -12.84 1.32 2.56
N ASP A 256 -13.85 0.52 2.20
CA ASP A 256 -14.75 -0.09 3.17
C ASP A 256 -14.01 -1.16 4.02
N LEU A 257 -12.92 -1.74 3.50
CA LEU A 257 -12.01 -2.57 4.30
C LEU A 257 -11.42 -1.76 5.45
N ASP A 258 -10.81 -0.60 5.16
CA ASP A 258 -10.17 0.29 6.15
C ASP A 258 -11.15 0.72 7.26
N ARG A 259 -12.44 0.81 6.93
CA ARG A 259 -13.51 1.20 7.87
C ARG A 259 -14.14 0.02 8.61
N GLY A 260 -14.03 -1.20 8.08
CA GLY A 260 -14.75 -2.36 8.61
C GLY A 260 -16.28 -2.31 8.44
N CYS A 261 -16.76 -1.45 7.52
CA CYS A 261 -18.18 -1.22 7.30
C CYS A 261 -18.47 -1.29 5.81
N PHE A 262 -19.13 -2.37 5.38
CA PHE A 262 -19.37 -2.63 3.98
C PHE A 262 -20.82 -2.36 3.64
N ASN A 263 -21.05 -1.35 2.80
CA ASN A 263 -22.38 -1.00 2.33
C ASN A 263 -22.56 -1.53 0.90
N SER A 264 -23.58 -2.37 0.69
CA SER A 264 -24.02 -2.75 -0.66
C SER A 264 -25.47 -2.38 -0.88
N VAL A 265 -25.81 -2.14 -2.14
CA VAL A 265 -27.18 -2.14 -2.60
C VAL A 265 -27.32 -3.25 -3.63
N ARG A 266 -28.22 -4.20 -3.40
CA ARG A 266 -28.55 -5.27 -4.34
C ARG A 266 -30.07 -5.34 -4.47
N ASP A 267 -30.57 -5.24 -5.70
CA ASP A 267 -32.00 -5.30 -6.02
C ASP A 267 -32.85 -4.28 -5.22
N GLY A 268 -32.28 -3.09 -4.98
CA GLY A 268 -32.91 -2.03 -4.18
C GLY A 268 -32.85 -2.24 -2.66
N LEU A 269 -32.39 -3.40 -2.17
CA LEU A 269 -32.17 -3.66 -0.76
C LEU A 269 -30.78 -3.22 -0.33
N ARG A 270 -30.69 -2.53 0.80
CA ARG A 270 -29.42 -2.14 1.42
C ARG A 270 -28.95 -3.25 2.34
N PHE A 271 -27.77 -3.78 2.05
CA PHE A 271 -27.04 -4.71 2.92
C PHE A 271 -25.95 -3.92 3.61
N VAL A 272 -26.02 -3.84 4.94
CA VAL A 272 -24.93 -3.35 5.77
C VAL A 272 -24.27 -4.58 6.37
N VAL A 273 -23.11 -4.94 5.84
CA VAL A 273 -22.26 -5.95 6.48
C VAL A 273 -21.35 -5.18 7.42
N CYS A 274 -21.66 -5.27 8.70
CA CYS A 274 -20.75 -4.87 9.75
C CYS A 274 -20.23 -6.13 10.41
N TYR A 275 -18.95 -6.15 10.75
CA TYR A 275 -18.54 -7.05 11.79
C TYR A 275 -19.27 -6.65 13.08
N VAL A 276 -19.89 -7.63 13.75
CA VAL A 276 -20.46 -7.43 15.09
C VAL A 276 -19.41 -7.94 16.07
N PRO A 277 -18.49 -7.09 16.54
CA PRO A 277 -17.59 -7.50 17.61
C PRO A 277 -18.43 -7.73 18.86
N GLY A 278 -17.97 -8.66 19.71
CA GLY A 278 -18.43 -8.72 21.10
C GLY A 278 -18.12 -7.45 21.93
N GLY A 279 -17.46 -6.44 21.36
CA GLY A 279 -17.19 -5.13 21.96
C GLY A 279 -16.91 -4.06 20.90
N GLY A 280 -17.63 -2.94 20.94
CA GLY A 280 -17.77 -1.94 19.86
C GLY A 280 -16.52 -1.13 19.45
N GLY A 281 -15.49 -1.79 18.93
CA GLY A 281 -14.33 -1.14 18.29
C GLY A 281 -14.44 -1.10 16.76
N ASN A 282 -13.93 -0.03 16.15
CA ASN A 282 -13.71 0.05 14.69
C ASN A 282 -12.69 -1.02 14.26
N LEU A 283 -13.17 -2.12 13.66
CA LEU A 283 -12.31 -3.16 13.10
C LEU A 283 -12.06 -2.89 11.62
N GLY A 284 -11.22 -1.90 11.34
CA GLY A 284 -10.66 -1.78 10.00
C GLY A 284 -9.90 -3.05 9.62
N TRP A 285 -9.87 -3.34 8.33
CA TRP A 285 -9.21 -4.49 7.72
C TRP A 285 -8.14 -4.00 6.75
N GLU A 286 -7.09 -4.80 6.62
CA GLU A 286 -6.01 -4.55 5.68
C GLU A 286 -5.65 -5.81 4.91
N LEU A 287 -5.03 -5.63 3.74
CA LEU A 287 -4.51 -6.72 2.92
C LEU A 287 -3.12 -7.11 3.42
N SER A 288 -2.84 -8.41 3.42
CA SER A 288 -1.57 -9.01 3.81
C SER A 288 -1.23 -10.18 2.89
N LEU A 289 0.06 -10.50 2.74
CA LEU A 289 0.55 -11.67 2.00
C LEU A 289 0.55 -12.95 2.87
#